data_AF-A0A068NK84-F1
#
_entry.id   AF-A0A068NK84-F1
#
_cell.length_a   1.000
_cell.length_b   1.000
_cell.length_c   1.000
_cell.angle_alpha   90.00
_cell.angle_beta   90.00
_cell.angle_gamma   90.00
#
_symmetry.space_group_name_H-M   'P 1'
#
loop_
_entity.id
_entity.type
_entity.pdbx_description
1 polymer ?
#
loop_
_entity_poly.entity_id
_entity_poly.type
_entity_poly.pdbx_seq_one_letter_code
_entity_poly.pdbx_strand_id
1 'polypeptide(L)'
;MSKWKEGDRVRVVSRPVTDEDRKKNRYYDHMVGLVGTIQNVYEHNEVAVRVDPDSMTPVTKQVHEQANQRMRDRFQRDTSEEQKKQLTKEEMEFTANYVVLVQGTDLEKA
;
A
#
# COMPACT_ATOMS: atom_id res chain seq x y z
N MET A 1 -5.45 23.00 0.30
CA MET A 1 -6.35 21.85 0.48
C MET A 1 -6.03 20.84 -0.59
N SER A 2 -5.89 19.56 -0.24
CA SER A 2 -5.66 18.49 -1.21
C SER A 2 -6.86 18.41 -2.16
N LYS A 3 -6.60 18.29 -3.47
CA LYS A 3 -7.65 18.13 -4.51
C LYS A 3 -8.28 16.72 -4.51
N TRP A 4 -7.79 15.84 -3.64
CA TRP A 4 -8.09 14.43 -3.60
C TRP A 4 -9.08 14.09 -2.48
N LYS A 5 -9.88 13.05 -2.70
CA LYS A 5 -10.78 12.49 -1.69
C LYS A 5 -10.61 10.98 -1.56
N GLU A 6 -11.01 10.44 -0.41
CA GLU A 6 -11.08 8.99 -0.20
C GLU A 6 -11.95 8.31 -1.26
N GLY A 7 -11.51 7.14 -1.71
CA GLY A 7 -12.16 6.38 -2.77
C GLY A 7 -11.77 6.79 -4.20
N ASP A 8 -11.04 7.90 -4.40
CA ASP A 8 -10.55 8.26 -5.74
C ASP A 8 -9.55 7.22 -6.26
N ARG A 9 -9.67 6.89 -7.55
CA ARG A 9 -8.71 6.06 -8.27
C ARG A 9 -7.58 6.93 -8.81
N VAL A 10 -6.36 6.57 -8.46
CA VAL A 10 -5.16 7.36 -8.76
C VAL A 10 -4.01 6.50 -9.24
N ARG A 11 -3.13 7.12 -10.02
CA ARG A 11 -1.84 6.58 -10.42
C ARG A 11 -0.74 7.51 -9.94
N VAL A 12 0.37 6.92 -9.48
CA VAL A 12 1.59 7.68 -9.18
C VAL A 12 2.26 8.10 -10.48
N VAL A 13 2.45 9.41 -10.67
CA VAL A 13 3.02 9.98 -11.90
C VAL A 13 4.48 9.59 -12.06
N SER A 14 4.98 9.63 -13.29
CA SER A 14 6.41 9.47 -13.57
C SER A 14 7.09 10.84 -13.56
N ARG A 15 7.98 11.06 -12.60
CA ARG A 15 8.90 12.21 -12.58
C ARG A 15 10.31 11.81 -12.10
N PRO A 16 11.35 12.59 -12.43
CA PRO A 16 12.68 12.39 -11.87
C PRO A 16 12.66 12.53 -10.34
N VAL A 17 13.31 11.59 -9.65
CA VAL A 17 13.56 11.67 -8.20
C VAL A 17 14.56 12.79 -7.94
N THR A 18 14.21 13.73 -7.06
CA THR A 18 15.09 14.83 -6.65
C THR A 18 15.91 14.46 -5.41
N ASP A 19 16.97 15.21 -5.12
CA ASP A 19 17.75 15.04 -3.88
C ASP A 19 16.92 15.32 -2.61
N GLU A 20 15.91 16.18 -2.71
CA GLU A 20 14.98 16.41 -1.60
C GLU A 20 14.08 15.20 -1.33
N ASP A 21 13.65 14.50 -2.37
CA ASP A 21 12.84 13.29 -2.22
C ASP A 21 13.61 12.19 -1.50
N ARG A 22 14.90 12.05 -1.82
CA ARG A 22 15.80 11.11 -1.13
C ARG A 22 16.02 11.49 0.32
N LYS A 23 16.19 12.78 0.62
CA LYS A 23 16.39 13.26 2.01
C LYS A 23 15.12 13.12 2.85
N LYS A 24 13.95 13.31 2.24
CA LYS A 24 12.65 13.31 2.93
C LYS A 24 11.90 11.97 2.81
N ASN A 25 12.48 10.98 2.13
CA ASN A 25 11.88 9.67 1.86
C ASN A 25 10.49 9.75 1.21
N ARG A 26 10.30 10.69 0.27
CA ARG A 26 8.97 11.07 -0.25
C ARG A 26 8.56 10.38 -1.54
N TYR A 27 9.52 10.09 -2.40
CA TYR A 27 9.25 9.59 -3.74
C TYR A 27 10.42 8.75 -4.23
N TYR A 28 10.13 7.55 -4.72
CA TYR A 28 11.12 6.60 -5.20
C TYR A 28 10.72 6.04 -6.57
N ASP A 29 11.70 5.64 -7.36
CA ASP A 29 11.47 5.14 -8.73
C ASP A 29 10.52 3.94 -8.78
N HIS A 30 10.55 3.06 -7.76
CA HIS A 30 9.68 1.89 -7.71
C HIS A 30 8.20 2.21 -7.42
N MET A 31 7.88 3.46 -7.07
CA MET A 31 6.51 3.91 -6.86
C MET A 31 5.84 4.36 -8.16
N VAL A 32 6.63 4.64 -9.20
CA VAL A 32 6.14 5.12 -10.49
C VAL A 32 5.15 4.13 -11.09
N GLY A 33 4.00 4.63 -11.55
CA GLY A 33 3.03 3.83 -12.27
C GLY A 33 2.19 2.90 -11.39
N LEU A 34 2.41 2.88 -10.07
CA LEU A 34 1.52 2.19 -9.14
C LEU A 34 0.12 2.80 -9.24
N VAL A 35 -0.88 1.94 -9.36
CA VAL A 35 -2.30 2.30 -9.45
C VAL A 35 -2.97 1.83 -8.17
N GLY A 36 -3.90 2.64 -7.67
CA GLY A 36 -4.61 2.28 -6.46
C GLY A 36 -5.80 3.17 -6.18
N THR A 37 -6.32 3.02 -4.98
CA THR A 37 -7.41 3.83 -4.46
C THR A 37 -6.96 4.62 -3.25
N ILE A 38 -7.34 5.88 -3.16
CA ILE A 38 -7.05 6.71 -1.99
C ILE A 38 -7.78 6.15 -0.78
N GLN A 39 -7.01 5.78 0.23
CA GLN A 39 -7.53 5.28 1.50
C GLN A 39 -7.72 6.41 2.52
N ASN A 40 -6.81 7.39 2.54
CA ASN A 40 -6.91 8.56 3.43
C ASN A 40 -6.11 9.73 2.84
N VAL A 41 -6.53 10.95 3.20
CA VAL A 41 -5.84 12.20 2.86
C VAL A 41 -5.48 12.90 4.17
N TYR A 42 -4.19 13.12 4.37
CA TYR A 42 -3.64 13.74 5.57
C TYR A 42 -3.34 15.24 5.34
N GLU A 43 -2.87 15.89 6.42
CA GLU A 43 -2.37 17.25 6.36
C GLU A 43 -1.15 17.35 5.41
N HIS A 44 -0.81 18.57 5.00
CA HIS A 44 0.34 18.84 4.11
C HIS A 44 0.30 18.09 2.77
N ASN A 45 -0.89 17.72 2.29
CA ASN A 45 -1.10 17.07 0.99
C ASN A 45 -0.48 15.67 0.89
N GLU A 46 -0.30 14.99 2.01
CA GLU A 46 0.08 13.57 2.05
C GLU A 46 -1.16 12.70 1.83
N VAL A 47 -1.03 11.67 0.99
CA VAL A 47 -2.14 10.83 0.54
C VAL A 47 -1.73 9.37 0.67
N ALA A 48 -2.50 8.60 1.44
CA ALA A 48 -2.36 7.16 1.52
C ALA A 48 -3.11 6.51 0.36
N VAL A 49 -2.37 5.83 -0.51
CA VAL A 49 -2.92 5.08 -1.65
C VAL A 49 -2.79 3.60 -1.35
N ARG A 50 -3.93 2.90 -1.28
CA ARG A 50 -3.97 1.45 -1.29
C ARG A 50 -3.72 0.97 -2.71
N VAL A 51 -2.55 0.38 -2.92
CA VAL A 51 -2.07 -0.05 -4.23
C VAL A 51 -2.72 -1.36 -4.65
N ASP A 52 -3.09 -1.44 -5.91
CA ASP A 52 -3.59 -2.69 -6.50
C ASP A 52 -2.41 -3.65 -6.73
N PRO A 53 -2.50 -4.91 -6.29
CA PRO A 53 -1.44 -5.90 -6.47
C PRO A 53 -0.99 -6.09 -7.92
N ASP A 54 -1.88 -5.87 -8.89
CA ASP A 54 -1.59 -6.03 -10.31
C ASP A 54 -0.78 -4.88 -10.91
N SER A 55 -0.72 -3.74 -10.22
CA SER A 55 0.12 -2.60 -10.62
C SER A 55 1.54 -2.67 -10.06
N MET A 56 1.82 -3.60 -9.16
CA MET A 56 3.12 -3.75 -8.52
C MET A 56 4.14 -4.38 -9.46
N THR A 57 5.41 -4.02 -9.28
CA THR A 57 6.50 -4.76 -9.92
C THR A 57 6.56 -6.20 -9.41
N PRO A 58 7.07 -7.16 -10.20
CA PRO A 58 7.18 -8.55 -9.77
C PRO A 58 7.95 -8.72 -8.45
N VAL A 59 8.99 -7.93 -8.24
CA VAL A 59 9.80 -7.95 -7.01
C VAL A 59 8.98 -7.46 -5.82
N THR A 60 8.30 -6.31 -5.94
CA THR A 60 7.46 -5.77 -4.87
C THR A 60 6.33 -6.73 -4.52
N LYS A 61 5.68 -7.32 -5.53
CA LYS A 61 4.62 -8.31 -5.35
C LYS A 61 5.12 -9.55 -4.59
N GLN A 62 6.27 -10.10 -4.98
CA GLN A 62 6.88 -11.25 -4.31
C GLN A 62 7.23 -10.94 -2.85
N VAL A 63 7.80 -9.76 -2.57
CA VAL A 63 8.14 -9.34 -1.20
C VAL A 63 6.86 -9.21 -0.36
N HIS A 64 5.80 -8.63 -0.92
CA HIS A 64 4.50 -8.50 -0.25
C HIS A 64 3.86 -9.85 0.03
N GLU A 65 3.88 -10.78 -0.92
CA GLU A 65 3.39 -12.16 -0.75
C GLU A 65 4.14 -12.90 0.36
N GLN A 66 5.48 -12.79 0.40
CA GLN A 66 6.28 -13.40 1.47
C GLN A 66 5.98 -12.77 2.83
N ALA A 67 5.79 -11.45 2.89
CA ALA A 67 5.42 -10.77 4.13
C ALA A 67 4.05 -11.25 4.64
N ASN A 68 3.06 -11.36 3.74
CA ASN A 68 1.75 -11.90 4.07
C ASN A 68 1.82 -13.34 4.59
N GLN A 69 2.64 -14.19 3.96
CA GLN A 69 2.83 -15.56 4.43
C GLN A 69 3.38 -15.59 5.86
N ARG A 70 4.45 -14.83 6.12
CA ARG A 70 5.05 -14.75 7.46
C ARG A 70 4.07 -14.21 8.51
N MET A 71 3.26 -13.22 8.12
CA MET A 71 2.23 -12.66 9.01
C MET A 71 1.15 -13.70 9.34
N ARG A 72 0.69 -14.47 8.35
CA ARG A 72 -0.27 -15.57 8.57
C ARG A 72 0.32 -16.68 9.42
N ASP A 73 1.55 -17.12 9.13
CA ASP A 73 2.22 -18.17 9.90
C ASP A 73 2.35 -17.76 11.38
N ARG A 74 2.76 -16.51 11.61
CA ARG A 74 2.83 -15.95 12.96
C ARG A 74 1.44 -15.88 13.62
N PHE A 75 0.44 -15.37 12.91
CA PHE A 75 -0.92 -15.26 13.42
C PHE A 75 -1.47 -16.65 13.82
N GLN A 76 -1.29 -17.67 12.98
CA GLN A 76 -1.74 -19.03 13.28
C GLN A 76 -1.00 -19.68 14.44
N ARG A 77 0.29 -19.36 14.63
CA ARG A 77 1.07 -19.86 15.77
C ARG A 77 0.66 -19.19 17.08
N ASP A 78 0.40 -17.88 17.03
CA ASP A 78 0.13 -17.07 18.22
C ASP A 78 -1.37 -17.12 18.63
N THR A 79 -2.25 -17.60 17.75
CA THR A 79 -3.71 -17.76 17.99
C THR A 79 -4.03 -19.13 18.61
N SER A 80 -4.82 -19.17 19.68
CA SER A 80 -5.23 -20.42 20.32
C SER A 80 -6.21 -21.22 19.45
N GLU A 81 -6.30 -22.54 19.68
CA GLU A 81 -7.25 -23.40 18.95
C GLU A 81 -8.71 -23.00 19.18
N GLU A 82 -9.04 -22.41 20.32
CA GLU A 82 -10.39 -21.90 20.63
C GLU A 82 -10.70 -20.64 19.82
N GLN A 83 -9.72 -19.75 19.64
CA GLN A 83 -9.84 -18.56 18.81
C GLN A 83 -9.91 -18.91 17.32
N LYS A 84 -9.13 -19.89 16.86
CA LYS A 84 -9.18 -20.37 15.47
C LYS A 84 -10.56 -20.89 15.07
N LYS A 85 -11.30 -21.54 15.98
CA LYS A 85 -12.67 -22.01 15.73
C LYS A 85 -13.69 -20.89 15.56
N GLN A 86 -13.39 -19.68 16.03
CA GLN A 86 -14.25 -18.50 15.88
C GLN A 86 -13.96 -17.73 14.59
N LEU A 87 -12.83 -17.99 13.94
CA LEU A 87 -12.42 -17.33 12.71
C LEU A 87 -12.83 -18.13 11.49
N THR A 88 -13.28 -17.41 10.47
CA THR A 88 -13.50 -17.98 9.13
C THR A 88 -12.15 -18.26 8.45
N LYS A 89 -12.18 -19.08 7.39
CA LYS A 89 -10.98 -19.34 6.57
C LYS A 89 -10.44 -18.06 5.94
N GLU A 90 -11.31 -17.15 5.53
CA GLU A 90 -10.93 -15.87 4.93
C GLU A 90 -10.21 -14.97 5.93
N GLU A 91 -10.65 -14.95 7.19
CA GLU A 91 -9.98 -14.21 8.27
C GLU A 91 -8.64 -14.83 8.67
N MET A 92 -8.50 -16.15 8.57
CA MET A 92 -7.22 -16.84 8.76
C MET A 92 -6.24 -16.65 7.60
N GLU A 93 -6.75 -16.53 6.37
CA GLU A 93 -6.00 -16.36 5.13
C GLU A 93 -5.89 -14.91 4.67
N PHE A 94 -5.93 -13.97 5.64
CA PHE A 94 -5.90 -12.55 5.35
C PHE A 94 -4.71 -12.15 4.47
N THR A 95 -4.93 -11.08 3.70
CA THR A 95 -3.90 -10.42 2.88
C THR A 95 -3.83 -8.97 3.34
N ALA A 96 -2.64 -8.53 3.77
CA ALA A 96 -2.44 -7.15 4.18
C ALA A 96 -2.55 -6.23 2.96
N ASN A 97 -3.15 -5.05 3.18
CA ASN A 97 -3.13 -3.99 2.18
C ASN A 97 -1.69 -3.49 2.00
N TYR A 98 -1.28 -3.27 0.75
CA TYR A 98 -0.06 -2.54 0.46
C TYR A 98 -0.41 -1.07 0.28
N VAL A 99 -0.05 -0.24 1.26
CA VAL A 99 -0.39 1.18 1.27
C VAL A 99 0.88 1.99 1.14
N VAL A 100 0.90 2.90 0.17
CA VAL A 100 2.00 3.86 -0.02
C VAL A 100 1.54 5.25 0.38
N LEU A 101 2.39 5.97 1.10
CA LEU A 101 2.18 7.37 1.40
C LEU A 101 2.92 8.20 0.35
N VAL A 102 2.17 9.02 -0.39
CA VAL A 102 2.70 9.87 -1.47
C VAL A 102 2.22 11.30 -1.31
N GLN A 103 2.90 12.23 -1.96
CA GLN A 103 2.40 13.59 -2.09
C GLN A 103 1.28 13.65 -3.13
N GLY A 104 0.22 14.40 -2.86
CA GLY A 104 -0.88 14.58 -3.79
C GLY A 104 -0.49 15.28 -5.10
N THR A 105 0.67 15.94 -5.15
CA THR A 105 1.26 16.47 -6.39
C THR A 105 1.82 15.37 -7.30
N ASP A 106 2.14 14.21 -6.73
CA ASP A 106 2.70 13.06 -7.45
C ASP A 106 1.61 12.07 -7.90
N LEU A 107 0.35 12.52 -7.90
CA LEU A 107 -0.81 11.74 -8.28
C LEU A 107 -1.50 12.31 -9.53
N GLU A 108 -1.99 11.40 -10.36
CA GLU A 108 -2.93 11.67 -11.45
C GLU A 108 -4.16 10.76 -11.35
N LYS A 109 -5.25 11.12 -12.02
CA LYS A 109 -6.43 10.25 -12.09
C LYS A 109 -6.10 9.03 -12.95
N ALA A 110 -6.40 7.83 -12.43
CA ALA A 110 -6.18 6.56 -13.12
C ALA A 110 -7.35 6.16 -14.01
#